data_AF-A0A847UV92-F1
#
_entry.id   AF-A0A847UV92-F1
#
_cell.length_a   1.000
_cell.length_b   1.000
_cell.length_c   1.000
_cell.angle_alpha   90.00
_cell.angle_beta   90.00
_cell.angle_gamma   90.00
#
_symmetry.space_group_name_H-M   'P 1'
#
loop_
_entity.id
_entity.type
_entity.pdbx_description
1 polymer ?
#
loop_
_entity_poly.entity_id
_entity_poly.type
_entity_poly.pdbx_seq_one_letter_code
_entity_poly.pdbx_strand_id
1 'polypeptide(L)'
;MSVLPAHLRGISRVVVDAAVARSPVASRVHQRLSDLPWEILADGERLTPGLSREDILYLKQYRGRFLRFCPGTSHYRCCGYQIIHIGENCPLRCSYCILQAYFQDRVLKVW
;
A
#
# COMPACT_ATOMS: atom_id res chain seq x y z
N MET A 1 12.78 18.33 -5.33
CA MET A 1 12.03 18.21 -4.06
C MET A 1 10.55 18.10 -4.38
N SER A 2 10.04 16.89 -4.44
CA SER A 2 8.61 16.66 -4.67
C SER A 2 7.85 17.02 -3.40
N VAL A 3 7.07 18.09 -3.43
CA VAL A 3 6.28 18.49 -2.26
C VAL A 3 5.10 17.53 -2.15
N LEU A 4 5.22 16.56 -1.26
CA LEU A 4 4.12 15.67 -0.94
C LEU A 4 2.94 16.46 -0.31
N PRO A 5 1.70 16.14 -0.70
CA PRO A 5 0.51 16.61 0.00
C PRO A 5 0.63 16.34 1.50
N ALA A 6 0.02 17.20 2.33
CA ALA A 6 0.16 17.14 3.79
C ALA A 6 -0.14 15.73 4.36
N HIS A 7 -1.13 15.04 3.81
CA HIS A 7 -1.53 13.69 4.22
C HIS A 7 -0.55 12.57 3.81
N LEU A 8 0.43 12.85 2.94
CA LEU A 8 1.47 11.90 2.51
C LEU A 8 2.84 12.20 3.10
N ARG A 9 3.01 13.31 3.84
CA ARG A 9 4.30 13.71 4.42
C ARG A 9 4.81 12.77 5.50
N GLY A 10 3.94 11.89 6.02
CA GLY A 10 4.34 10.84 6.96
C GLY A 10 5.14 9.70 6.31
N ILE A 11 5.20 9.61 4.97
CA ILE A 11 5.96 8.58 4.28
C ILE A 11 7.45 8.91 4.36
N SER A 12 8.22 8.01 4.98
CA SER A 12 9.65 8.21 5.24
C SER A 12 10.54 7.29 4.40
N ARG A 13 9.98 6.22 3.82
CA ARG A 13 10.71 5.21 3.02
C ARG A 13 9.82 4.49 2.03
N VAL A 14 10.44 3.96 0.98
CA VAL A 14 9.80 3.13 -0.04
C VAL A 14 10.46 1.76 -0.07
N VAL A 15 9.64 0.71 0.03
CA VAL A 15 10.07 -0.68 -0.11
C VAL A 15 9.42 -1.26 -1.35
N VAL A 16 10.13 -2.08 -2.12
CA VAL A 16 9.65 -2.57 -3.41
C VAL A 16 10.03 -4.03 -3.61
N ASP A 17 9.07 -4.87 -4.02
CA ASP A 17 9.41 -6.25 -4.42
C ASP A 17 10.21 -6.24 -5.71
N ALA A 18 11.27 -7.05 -5.77
CA ALA A 18 12.14 -7.19 -6.94
C ALA A 18 11.35 -7.45 -8.23
N ALA A 19 10.26 -8.23 -8.15
CA ALA A 19 9.39 -8.55 -9.27
C ALA A 19 8.67 -7.34 -9.89
N VAL A 20 8.42 -6.27 -9.12
CA VAL A 20 7.73 -5.05 -9.59
C VAL A 20 8.64 -3.83 -9.67
N ALA A 21 9.93 -3.97 -9.34
CA ALA A 21 10.91 -2.89 -9.36
C ALA A 21 11.05 -2.19 -10.73
N ARG A 22 10.80 -2.90 -11.83
CA ARG A 22 10.83 -2.37 -13.21
C ARG A 22 9.46 -1.95 -13.74
N SER A 23 8.41 -1.96 -12.91
CA SER A 23 7.06 -1.60 -13.34
C SER A 23 6.92 -0.08 -13.61
N PRO A 24 5.95 0.35 -14.45
CA PRO A 24 5.64 1.76 -14.61
C PRO A 24 5.19 2.45 -13.32
N VAL A 25 4.62 1.70 -12.37
CA VAL A 25 4.29 2.22 -11.03
C VAL A 25 5.56 2.53 -10.27
N ALA A 26 6.50 1.58 -10.17
CA ALA A 26 7.77 1.78 -9.49
C ALA A 26 8.58 2.95 -10.06
N SER A 27 8.65 3.07 -11.38
CA SER A 27 9.32 4.20 -12.04
C SER A 27 8.68 5.54 -11.66
N ARG A 28 7.35 5.66 -11.71
CA ARG A 28 6.63 6.89 -11.34
C ARG A 28 6.77 7.25 -9.87
N VAL A 29 6.85 6.26 -8.99
CA VAL A 29 7.06 6.46 -7.55
C VAL A 29 8.50 6.90 -7.30
N HIS A 30 9.49 6.24 -7.87
CA HIS A 30 10.89 6.62 -7.74
C HIS A 30 11.15 8.05 -8.27
N GLN A 31 10.52 8.45 -9.37
CA GLN A 31 10.65 9.82 -9.89
C GLN A 31 10.08 10.88 -8.93
N ARG A 32 9.01 10.54 -8.19
CA ARG A 32 8.36 11.47 -7.25
C ARG A 32 8.95 11.41 -5.84
N LEU A 33 9.55 10.29 -5.46
CA LEU A 33 10.07 10.02 -4.12
C LEU A 33 11.57 9.72 -4.17
N SER A 34 12.29 10.37 -5.09
CA SER A 34 13.75 10.19 -5.27
C SER A 34 14.56 10.46 -4.02
N ASP A 35 14.01 11.26 -3.12
CA ASP A 35 14.67 11.78 -1.93
C ASP A 35 14.51 10.80 -0.74
N LEU A 36 13.65 9.79 -0.86
CA LEU A 36 13.38 8.81 0.19
C LEU A 36 14.23 7.54 0.02
N PRO A 37 14.61 6.87 1.13
CA PRO A 37 15.25 5.57 1.10
C PRO A 37 14.44 4.58 0.25
N TRP A 38 15.13 3.91 -0.67
CA TRP A 38 14.56 2.92 -1.58
C TRP A 38 15.18 1.55 -1.32
N GLU A 39 14.34 0.61 -0.87
CA GLU A 39 14.75 -0.76 -0.52
C GLU A 39 14.09 -1.76 -1.47
N ILE A 40 14.88 -2.69 -2.01
CA ILE A 40 14.37 -3.77 -2.86
C ILE A 40 14.36 -5.06 -2.04
N LEU A 41 13.18 -5.67 -1.88
CA LEU A 41 13.00 -6.97 -1.25
C LEU A 41 13.17 -8.08 -2.29
N ALA A 42 13.98 -9.09 -1.96
CA ALA A 42 14.10 -10.29 -2.79
C ALA A 42 12.83 -11.16 -2.69
N ASP A 43 12.64 -12.08 -3.63
CA ASP A 43 11.47 -12.97 -3.60
C ASP A 43 11.49 -13.85 -2.35
N GLY A 44 10.35 -13.89 -1.64
CA GLY A 44 10.21 -14.60 -0.38
C GLY A 44 10.62 -13.83 0.88
N GLU A 45 11.30 -12.69 0.75
CA GLU A 45 11.56 -11.80 1.88
C GLU A 45 10.28 -11.10 2.35
N ARG A 46 10.22 -10.81 3.65
CA ARG A 46 9.09 -10.12 4.28
C ARG A 46 9.60 -8.88 4.97
N LEU A 47 8.78 -7.83 4.96
CA LEU A 47 8.99 -6.63 5.77
C LEU A 47 9.30 -7.00 7.23
N THR A 48 10.46 -6.57 7.71
CA THR A 48 10.97 -6.87 9.06
C THR A 48 9.96 -6.44 10.13
N PRO A 49 9.64 -7.30 11.12
CA PRO A 49 8.82 -6.91 12.26
C PRO A 49 9.60 -5.93 13.18
N GLY A 50 9.00 -4.79 13.53
CA GLY A 50 9.57 -3.81 14.48
C GLY A 50 9.62 -2.35 14.00
N LEU A 51 9.43 -2.08 12.70
CA LEU A 51 9.36 -0.72 12.17
C LEU A 51 7.95 -0.12 12.35
N SER A 52 7.86 1.19 12.54
CA SER A 52 6.60 1.96 12.52
C SER A 52 5.96 1.88 11.14
N ARG A 53 5.30 0.75 10.82
CA ARG A 53 4.76 0.36 9.50
C ARG A 53 3.92 1.42 8.78
N GLU A 54 3.46 2.42 9.50
CA GLU A 54 2.59 3.51 9.05
C GLU A 54 3.31 4.55 8.17
N ASP A 55 4.65 4.58 8.15
CA ASP A 55 5.47 5.50 7.35
C ASP A 55 6.05 4.88 6.06
N ILE A 56 5.73 3.61 5.80
CA ILE A 56 6.27 2.83 4.68
C ILE A 56 5.28 2.81 3.52
N LEU A 57 5.75 3.22 2.33
CA LEU A 57 5.10 2.90 1.07
C LEU A 57 5.70 1.61 0.51
N TYR A 58 4.88 0.56 0.37
CA TYR A 58 5.31 -0.73 -0.13
C TYR A 58 4.73 -1.01 -1.52
N LEU A 59 5.60 -1.12 -2.52
CA LEU A 59 5.25 -1.57 -3.86
C LEU A 59 5.38 -3.10 -3.93
N LYS A 60 4.25 -3.78 -3.81
CA LYS A 60 4.18 -5.21 -3.64
C LYS A 60 3.81 -5.92 -4.94
N GLN A 61 4.36 -7.10 -5.19
CA GLN A 61 3.83 -8.02 -6.18
C GLN A 61 2.51 -8.63 -5.67
N TYR A 62 1.38 -8.11 -6.13
CA TYR A 62 0.08 -8.66 -5.75
C TYR A 62 -0.23 -9.94 -6.54
N ARG A 63 -0.24 -11.09 -5.83
CA ARG A 63 -0.56 -12.41 -6.38
C ARG A 63 -2.05 -12.78 -6.30
N GLY A 64 -2.91 -11.85 -5.88
CA GLY A 64 -4.35 -12.07 -5.72
C GLY A 64 -5.17 -11.66 -6.95
N ARG A 65 -6.51 -11.59 -6.78
CA ARG A 65 -7.43 -11.15 -7.85
C ARG A 65 -7.51 -9.63 -7.92
N PHE A 66 -7.12 -9.07 -9.06
CA PHE A 66 -7.19 -7.62 -9.30
C PHE A 66 -8.63 -7.10 -9.31
N LEU A 67 -9.54 -7.83 -9.95
CA LEU A 67 -10.98 -7.56 -9.92
C LEU A 67 -11.64 -8.54 -8.93
N ARG A 68 -12.31 -8.01 -7.91
CA ARG A 68 -12.98 -8.83 -6.89
C ARG A 68 -14.30 -8.21 -6.44
N PHE A 69 -15.19 -9.01 -5.86
CA PHE A 69 -16.41 -8.46 -5.27
C PHE A 69 -16.08 -7.54 -4.08
N CYS A 70 -16.88 -6.49 -3.92
CA CYS A 70 -16.86 -5.66 -2.73
C CYS A 70 -17.15 -6.55 -1.50
N PRO A 71 -16.40 -6.41 -0.39
CA PRO A 71 -16.58 -7.26 0.80
C PRO A 71 -17.98 -7.18 1.41
N GLY A 72 -18.76 -6.15 1.05
CA GLY A 72 -20.12 -5.98 1.56
C GLY A 72 -20.16 -5.78 3.07
N THR A 73 -21.36 -5.66 3.60
CA THR A 73 -21.64 -5.50 5.03
C THR A 73 -22.77 -6.44 5.39
N SER A 74 -22.67 -7.12 6.53
CA SER A 74 -23.63 -8.14 6.97
C SER A 74 -25.08 -7.66 7.07
N HIS A 75 -25.31 -6.37 7.35
CA HIS A 75 -26.64 -5.81 7.61
C HIS A 75 -27.38 -5.26 6.39
N TYR A 76 -26.75 -5.22 5.20
CA TYR A 76 -27.32 -4.61 4.01
C TYR A 76 -27.45 -5.63 2.86
N ARG A 77 -28.41 -5.40 1.97
CA ARG A 77 -28.52 -6.19 0.73
C ARG A 77 -27.28 -5.92 -0.14
N CYS A 78 -26.55 -6.97 -0.48
CA CYS A 78 -25.37 -6.85 -1.32
C CYS A 78 -25.76 -6.40 -2.73
N CYS A 79 -25.13 -5.34 -3.22
CA CYS A 79 -25.34 -4.82 -4.58
C CYS A 79 -24.59 -5.61 -5.66
N GLY A 80 -23.74 -6.57 -5.29
CA GLY A 80 -22.96 -7.38 -6.22
C GLY A 80 -21.84 -6.63 -6.94
N TYR A 81 -21.44 -5.46 -6.45
CA TYR A 81 -20.41 -4.65 -7.09
C TYR A 81 -19.03 -5.29 -7.03
N GLN A 82 -18.22 -4.99 -8.04
CA GLN A 82 -16.83 -5.36 -8.11
C GLN A 82 -15.94 -4.13 -7.90
N ILE A 83 -14.79 -4.35 -7.29
CA ILE A 83 -13.77 -3.34 -7.05
C ILE A 83 -12.49 -3.73 -7.78
N ILE A 84 -11.81 -2.69 -8.27
CA ILE A 84 -10.41 -2.81 -8.69
C ILE A 84 -9.57 -2.67 -7.42
N HIS A 85 -8.98 -3.78 -6.99
CA HIS A 85 -8.08 -3.80 -5.87
C HIS A 85 -6.73 -3.29 -6.38
N ILE A 86 -6.33 -2.06 -6.01
CA ILE A 86 -5.06 -1.41 -6.41
C ILE A 86 -4.08 -1.18 -5.25
N GLY A 87 -4.55 -1.33 -4.01
CA GLY A 87 -3.75 -1.08 -2.82
C GLY A 87 -4.49 -1.46 -1.54
N GLU A 88 -3.74 -1.46 -0.44
CA GLU A 88 -4.25 -1.70 0.91
C GLU A 88 -3.76 -0.58 1.85
N ASN A 89 -4.53 -0.35 2.92
CA ASN A 89 -4.30 0.68 3.94
C ASN A 89 -4.36 2.13 3.43
N CYS A 90 -4.10 3.08 4.33
CA CYS A 90 -4.27 4.51 4.10
C CYS A 90 -3.25 5.32 4.93
N PRO A 91 -2.64 6.39 4.40
CA PRO A 91 -1.65 7.20 5.10
C PRO A 91 -2.25 8.21 6.09
N LEU A 92 -3.58 8.37 6.12
CA LEU A 92 -4.25 9.39 6.95
C LEU A 92 -4.23 9.10 8.46
N ARG A 93 -3.98 7.86 8.88
CA ARG A 93 -3.90 7.45 10.30
C ARG A 93 -5.11 7.86 11.15
N CYS A 94 -6.32 7.81 10.59
CA CYS A 94 -7.54 8.19 11.32
C CYS A 94 -7.77 7.26 12.53
N SER A 95 -8.12 7.83 13.68
CA SER A 95 -8.46 7.09 14.91
C SER A 95 -9.70 6.20 14.76
N TYR A 96 -10.60 6.56 13.85
CA TYR A 96 -11.86 5.86 13.56
C TYR A 96 -11.79 4.98 12.30
N CYS A 97 -10.59 4.66 11.81
CA CYS A 97 -10.42 3.97 10.53
C CYS A 97 -10.91 2.51 10.58
N ILE A 98 -11.99 2.22 9.85
CA ILE A 98 -12.53 0.86 9.72
C ILE A 98 -11.52 -0.13 9.14
N LEU A 99 -10.59 0.33 8.28
CA LEU A 99 -9.59 -0.55 7.65
C LEU A 99 -8.68 -1.25 8.66
N GLN A 100 -8.52 -0.67 9.86
CA GLN A 100 -7.75 -1.29 10.95
C GLN A 100 -8.39 -2.59 11.46
N ALA A 101 -9.69 -2.79 11.27
CA ALA A 101 -10.37 -4.04 11.57
C ALA A 101 -10.25 -5.08 10.44
N TYR A 102 -9.95 -4.64 9.21
CA TYR A 102 -9.89 -5.52 8.02
C TYR A 102 -8.47 -6.01 7.70
N PHE A 103 -7.45 -5.17 7.89
CA PHE A 103 -6.07 -5.50 7.54
C PHE A 103 -5.21 -5.86 8.75
N GLN A 104 -4.28 -6.80 8.53
CA GLN A 104 -3.38 -7.33 9.57
C GLN A 104 -2.23 -6.37 9.92
N ASP A 105 -1.95 -5.40 9.05
CA ASP A 105 -0.89 -4.42 9.21
C ASP A 105 -1.34 -3.04 8.73
N ARG A 106 -0.55 -2.02 9.06
CA ARG A 106 -0.81 -0.62 8.70
C ARG A 106 0.14 -0.09 7.61
N VAL A 107 0.72 -0.99 6.81
CA VAL A 107 1.64 -0.60 5.73
C VAL A 107 0.83 -0.16 4.52
N LEU A 108 1.11 1.03 3.99
CA LEU A 108 0.50 1.48 2.75
C LEU A 108 1.06 0.63 1.59
N LYS A 109 0.21 -0.20 0.97
CA LYS A 109 0.61 -1.09 -0.12
C LYS A 109 -0.01 -0.65 -1.42
N VAL A 110 0.76 -0.72 -2.50
CA VAL A 110 0.32 -0.47 -3.88
C VAL A 110 0.93 -1.54 -4.79
N TRP A 111 0.23 -1.93 -5.85
CA TRP A 111 0.74 -2.85 -6.87
C TRP A 111 0.46 -2.35 -8.29
#